data_AF-A0A1B6LPH2-F1
#
_entry.id   AF-A0A1B6LPH2-F1
#
_cell.length_a   1.000
_cell.length_b   1.000
_cell.length_c   1.000
_cell.angle_alpha   90.00
_cell.angle_beta   90.00
_cell.angle_gamma   90.00
#
_symmetry.space_group_name_H-M   'P 1'
#
loop_
_entity.id
_entity.type
_entity.pdbx_description
1 polymer ?
#
loop_
_entity_poly.entity_id
_entity_poly.type
_entity_poly.pdbx_seq_one_letter_code
_entity_poly.pdbx_strand_id
1 'polypeptide(L)'
;MTDEVKSKQEHIVVGAQQVATLRTEVQKLQDTVLVLEEQAKIFQLDFEAERKARESVITEKERILEDLRHLMKRNTDLLKEVNDLRNNPPQENATPSEPGPSPRRQERTPSPPAPRPQDDVIPAPKRYFCPNPECNLMFTTLDPLQLHVITCLNLDD
;
A
#
# COMPACT_ATOMS: atom_id res chain seq x y z
N MET A 1 -80.01 19.76 -17.60
CA MET A 1 -78.83 20.13 -18.41
C MET A 1 -77.76 20.85 -17.59
N THR A 2 -78.10 21.86 -16.79
CA THR A 2 -77.12 22.66 -16.02
C THR A 2 -76.39 21.87 -14.92
N ASP A 3 -77.11 21.04 -14.15
CA ASP A 3 -76.50 20.23 -13.08
C ASP A 3 -75.56 19.14 -13.61
N GLU A 4 -75.91 18.57 -14.76
CA GLU A 4 -75.12 17.53 -15.41
C GLU A 4 -73.80 18.10 -15.97
N VAL A 5 -73.83 19.34 -16.50
CA VAL A 5 -72.62 20.06 -16.91
C VAL A 5 -71.76 20.40 -15.70
N LYS A 6 -72.37 20.81 -14.58
CA LYS A 6 -71.64 21.13 -13.34
C LYS A 6 -70.96 19.90 -12.74
N SER A 7 -71.66 18.77 -12.68
CA SER A 7 -71.08 17.49 -12.22
C SER A 7 -69.91 17.05 -13.11
N LYS A 8 -70.05 17.13 -14.44
CA LYS A 8 -68.95 16.83 -15.38
C LYS A 8 -67.76 17.77 -15.20
N GLN A 9 -68.01 19.06 -14.95
CA GLN A 9 -66.95 20.03 -14.67
C GLN A 9 -66.19 19.69 -13.39
N GLU A 10 -66.88 19.30 -12.31
CA GLU A 10 -66.26 18.86 -11.06
C GLU A 10 -65.40 17.60 -11.27
N HIS A 11 -65.89 16.61 -12.01
CA HIS A 11 -65.11 15.42 -12.37
C HIS A 11 -63.85 15.74 -13.17
N ILE A 12 -63.93 16.69 -14.12
CA ILE A 12 -62.76 17.13 -14.90
C ILE A 12 -61.72 17.80 -13.98
N VAL A 13 -62.16 18.64 -13.05
CA VAL A 13 -61.26 19.33 -12.11
C VAL A 13 -60.57 18.32 -11.19
N VAL A 14 -61.32 17.36 -10.64
CA VAL A 14 -60.75 16.29 -9.80
C VAL A 14 -59.75 15.45 -10.60
N GLY A 15 -60.09 15.06 -11.83
CA GLY A 15 -59.19 14.33 -12.72
C GLY A 15 -57.91 15.11 -13.04
N ALA A 16 -58.02 16.41 -13.33
CA ALA A 16 -56.87 17.28 -13.60
C ALA A 16 -55.95 17.39 -12.38
N GLN A 17 -56.51 17.50 -11.17
CA GLN A 17 -55.75 17.52 -9.93
C GLN A 17 -54.98 16.20 -9.73
N GLN A 18 -55.64 15.07 -9.98
CA GLN A 18 -55.04 13.74 -9.83
C GLN A 18 -53.91 13.52 -10.85
N VAL A 19 -54.09 13.96 -12.10
CA VAL A 19 -53.03 13.96 -13.13
C VAL A 19 -51.85 14.83 -12.71
N ALA A 20 -52.08 16.01 -12.13
CA ALA A 20 -51.01 16.90 -11.67
C ALA A 20 -50.19 16.25 -10.53
N THR A 21 -50.86 15.60 -9.57
CA THR A 21 -50.20 14.85 -8.49
C THR A 21 -49.35 13.72 -9.06
N LEU A 22 -49.91 12.87 -9.92
CA LEU A 22 -49.20 11.75 -10.53
C LEU A 22 -47.99 12.21 -11.35
N ARG A 23 -48.10 13.32 -12.10
CA ARG A 23 -46.96 13.89 -12.84
C ARG A 23 -45.82 14.30 -11.91
N THR A 24 -46.16 14.92 -10.78
CA THR A 24 -45.17 15.34 -9.79
C THR A 24 -44.46 14.14 -9.16
N GLU A 25 -45.22 13.07 -8.88
CA GLU A 25 -44.67 11.83 -8.32
C GLU A 25 -43.77 11.09 -9.32
N VAL A 26 -44.21 10.98 -10.59
CA VAL A 26 -43.39 10.42 -11.67
C VAL A 26 -42.09 11.20 -11.84
N GLN A 27 -42.12 12.53 -11.78
CA GLN A 27 -40.92 13.35 -11.89
C GLN A 27 -39.93 13.06 -10.74
N LYS A 28 -40.42 12.98 -9.49
CA LYS A 28 -39.57 12.65 -8.33
C LYS A 28 -38.91 11.27 -8.48
N LEU A 29 -39.66 10.29 -8.96
CA LEU A 29 -39.14 8.94 -9.21
C LEU A 29 -38.09 8.95 -10.32
N GLN A 30 -38.31 9.70 -11.40
CA GLN A 30 -37.32 9.86 -12.47
C GLN A 30 -36.03 10.49 -11.95
N ASP A 31 -36.11 11.57 -11.17
CA ASP A 31 -34.95 12.22 -10.58
C ASP A 31 -34.19 11.24 -9.66
N THR A 32 -34.92 10.41 -8.91
CA THR A 32 -34.32 9.39 -8.02
C THR A 32 -33.60 8.31 -8.81
N VAL A 33 -34.22 7.81 -9.90
CA VAL A 33 -33.61 6.81 -10.77
C VAL A 33 -32.32 7.35 -11.39
N LEU A 34 -32.32 8.60 -11.87
CA LEU A 34 -31.11 9.22 -12.43
C LEU A 34 -29.96 9.28 -11.42
N VAL A 35 -30.25 9.65 -10.17
CA VAL A 35 -29.23 9.70 -9.11
C VAL A 35 -28.71 8.29 -8.80
N LEU A 36 -29.59 7.29 -8.70
CA LEU A 36 -29.20 5.91 -8.40
C LEU A 36 -28.38 5.29 -9.55
N GLU A 37 -28.73 5.57 -10.80
CA GLU A 37 -27.95 5.13 -11.96
C GLU A 37 -26.54 5.71 -11.94
N GLU A 38 -26.40 6.98 -11.59
CA GLU A 38 -25.08 7.61 -11.49
C GLU A 38 -24.27 7.06 -10.32
N GLN A 39 -24.90 6.84 -9.16
CA GLN A 39 -24.24 6.18 -8.03
C GLN A 39 -23.76 4.77 -8.40
N ALA A 40 -24.57 3.99 -9.11
CA ALA A 40 -24.18 2.66 -9.56
C ALA A 40 -22.96 2.69 -10.48
N LYS A 41 -22.89 3.67 -11.40
CA LYS A 41 -21.72 3.87 -12.27
C LYS A 41 -20.47 4.24 -11.48
N ILE A 42 -20.59 5.18 -10.53
CA ILE A 42 -19.47 5.60 -9.68
C ILE A 42 -18.92 4.40 -8.90
N PHE A 43 -19.79 3.64 -8.23
CA PHE A 43 -19.36 2.45 -7.50
C PHE A 43 -18.75 1.38 -8.39
N GLN A 44 -19.24 1.20 -9.60
CA GLN A 44 -18.63 0.29 -10.56
C GLN A 44 -17.21 0.75 -10.93
N LEU A 45 -17.03 2.02 -11.24
CA LEU A 45 -15.72 2.59 -11.58
C LEU A 45 -14.73 2.46 -10.41
N ASP A 46 -15.17 2.78 -9.19
CA ASP A 46 -14.36 2.66 -7.98
C ASP A 46 -13.95 1.20 -7.74
N PHE A 47 -14.89 0.27 -7.90
CA PHE A 47 -14.61 -1.16 -7.77
C PHE A 47 -13.59 -1.65 -8.81
N GLU A 48 -13.73 -1.25 -10.07
CA GLU A 48 -12.79 -1.61 -11.14
C GLU A 48 -11.40 -1.01 -10.90
N ALA A 49 -11.33 0.24 -10.43
CA ALA A 49 -10.08 0.90 -10.06
C ALA A 49 -9.38 0.16 -8.90
N GLU A 50 -10.11 -0.15 -7.84
CA GLU A 50 -9.59 -0.87 -6.67
C GLU A 50 -9.13 -2.28 -7.06
N ARG A 51 -9.92 -2.98 -7.88
CA ARG A 51 -9.54 -4.29 -8.42
C ARG A 51 -8.22 -4.22 -9.17
N LYS A 52 -8.06 -3.26 -10.08
CA LYS A 52 -6.84 -3.09 -10.87
C LYS A 52 -5.63 -2.76 -9.98
N ALA A 53 -5.82 -1.90 -8.98
CA ALA A 53 -4.79 -1.58 -7.99
C ALA A 53 -4.37 -2.84 -7.23
N ARG A 54 -5.34 -3.65 -6.80
CA ARG A 54 -5.08 -4.92 -6.09
C ARG A 54 -4.35 -5.94 -6.95
N GLU A 55 -4.74 -6.11 -8.21
CA GLU A 55 -4.06 -6.99 -9.16
C GLU A 55 -2.60 -6.55 -9.39
N SER A 56 -2.34 -5.24 -9.48
CA SER A 56 -0.99 -4.69 -9.57
C SER A 56 -0.15 -5.01 -8.32
N VAL A 57 -0.72 -4.86 -7.13
CA VAL A 57 -0.02 -5.17 -5.86
C VAL A 57 0.30 -6.65 -5.75
N ILE A 58 -0.63 -7.53 -6.14
CA ILE A 58 -0.41 -8.98 -6.12
C ILE A 58 0.72 -9.34 -7.09
N THR A 59 0.70 -8.80 -8.31
CA THR A 59 1.73 -9.05 -9.32
C THR A 59 3.11 -8.60 -8.82
N GLU A 60 3.20 -7.41 -8.22
CA GLU A 60 4.44 -6.89 -7.67
C GLU A 60 4.94 -7.73 -6.48
N LYS A 61 4.02 -8.16 -5.61
CA LYS A 61 4.35 -9.07 -4.50
C LYS A 61 4.92 -10.38 -5.02
N GLU A 62 4.31 -10.98 -6.04
CA GLU A 62 4.79 -12.23 -6.64
C GLU A 62 6.18 -12.06 -7.25
N ARG A 63 6.42 -10.94 -7.95
CA ARG A 63 7.75 -10.58 -8.47
C ARG A 63 8.80 -10.50 -7.36
N ILE A 64 8.51 -9.74 -6.30
CA ILE A 64 9.45 -9.57 -5.17
C ILE A 64 9.73 -10.90 -4.48
N LEU A 65 8.72 -11.75 -4.30
CA LEU A 65 8.91 -13.07 -3.69
C LEU A 65 9.80 -13.97 -4.55
N GLU A 66 9.66 -13.90 -5.88
CA GLU A 66 10.50 -14.65 -6.80
C GLU A 66 11.95 -14.15 -6.78
N ASP A 67 12.16 -12.83 -6.79
CA ASP A 67 13.49 -12.24 -6.66
C ASP A 67 14.15 -12.64 -5.32
N LEU A 68 13.39 -12.64 -4.23
CA LEU A 68 13.87 -13.07 -2.93
C LEU A 68 14.32 -14.54 -2.94
N ARG A 69 13.53 -15.44 -3.57
CA ARG A 69 13.92 -16.86 -3.70
C ARG A 69 15.22 -17.00 -4.49
N HIS A 70 15.37 -16.27 -5.58
CA HIS A 70 16.60 -16.27 -6.37
C HIS A 70 17.81 -15.79 -5.57
N LEU A 71 17.66 -14.69 -4.81
CA LEU A 71 18.72 -14.15 -3.96
C LEU A 71 19.10 -15.11 -2.83
N MET A 72 18.13 -15.72 -2.16
CA MET A 72 18.37 -16.71 -1.11
C MET A 72 19.13 -17.93 -1.65
N LYS A 73 18.74 -18.42 -2.83
CA LYS A 73 19.44 -19.53 -3.49
C LYS A 73 20.88 -19.15 -3.81
N ARG A 74 21.10 -18.00 -4.44
CA ARG A 74 22.44 -17.50 -4.77
C ARG A 74 23.30 -17.29 -3.52
N ASN A 75 22.73 -16.76 -2.44
CA ASN A 75 23.45 -16.57 -1.19
C ASN A 75 23.85 -17.92 -0.58
N THR A 76 22.95 -18.91 -0.60
CA THR A 76 23.23 -20.26 -0.14
C THR A 76 24.35 -20.92 -0.96
N ASP A 77 24.33 -20.76 -2.28
CA ASP A 77 25.37 -21.30 -3.16
C ASP A 77 26.72 -20.63 -2.91
N LEU A 78 26.76 -19.30 -2.77
CA LEU A 78 27.98 -18.57 -2.41
C LEU A 78 28.52 -18.94 -1.03
N LEU A 79 27.64 -19.16 -0.03
CA LEU A 79 28.06 -19.63 1.29
C LEU A 79 28.70 -21.02 1.22
N LYS A 80 28.18 -21.91 0.37
CA LYS A 80 28.81 -23.21 0.10
C LYS A 80 30.18 -23.03 -0.55
N GLU A 81 30.29 -22.21 -1.60
CA GLU A 81 31.57 -21.93 -2.26
C GLU A 81 32.63 -21.38 -1.29
N VAL A 82 32.25 -20.42 -0.44
CA VAL A 82 33.15 -19.87 0.59
C VAL A 82 33.56 -20.93 1.61
N ASN A 83 32.62 -21.78 2.04
CA ASN A 83 32.91 -22.86 2.96
C ASN A 83 33.84 -23.92 2.33
N ASP A 84 33.62 -24.26 1.06
CA ASP A 84 34.44 -25.20 0.31
C ASP A 84 35.87 -24.66 0.13
N LEU A 85 36.03 -23.38 -0.20
CA LEU A 85 37.34 -22.72 -0.26
C LEU A 85 38.04 -22.64 1.11
N ARG A 86 37.28 -22.50 2.21
CA ARG A 86 37.85 -22.51 3.57
C ARG A 86 38.30 -23.90 4.01
N ASN A 87 37.55 -24.94 3.65
CA ASN A 87 37.83 -26.32 4.07
C ASN A 87 38.80 -27.04 3.13
N ASN A 88 38.83 -26.65 1.86
CA ASN A 88 39.80 -27.09 0.85
C ASN A 88 40.48 -25.86 0.25
N PRO A 89 41.36 -25.17 1.01
CA PRO A 89 42.17 -24.12 0.43
C PRO A 89 42.91 -24.68 -0.78
N PRO A 90 42.94 -23.98 -1.93
CA PRO A 90 43.66 -24.44 -3.10
C PRO A 90 45.08 -24.84 -2.67
N GLN A 91 45.47 -26.09 -2.91
CA GLN A 91 46.88 -26.47 -2.76
C GLN A 91 47.66 -25.56 -3.71
N GLU A 92 48.38 -24.60 -3.14
CA GLU A 92 49.49 -23.97 -3.84
C GLU A 92 50.39 -25.12 -4.28
N ASN A 93 50.36 -25.43 -5.58
CA ASN A 93 51.36 -26.31 -6.17
C ASN A 93 52.72 -25.67 -5.85
N ALA A 94 53.40 -26.29 -4.89
CA ALA A 94 54.70 -25.90 -4.42
C ALA A 94 55.66 -25.85 -5.61
N THR A 95 56.07 -24.64 -5.97
CA THR A 95 57.31 -24.43 -6.71
C THR A 95 58.29 -23.86 -5.70
N PRO A 96 59.34 -24.58 -5.27
CA PRO A 96 60.38 -23.99 -4.44
C PRO A 96 61.25 -23.13 -5.36
N SER A 97 61.06 -21.82 -5.31
CA SER A 97 61.97 -20.85 -5.92
C SER A 97 62.51 -19.94 -4.82
N GLU A 98 63.78 -20.23 -4.49
CA GLU A 98 64.83 -19.45 -3.81
C GLU A 98 64.49 -18.28 -2.85
N PRO A 99 65.18 -18.18 -1.70
CA PRO A 99 65.07 -17.03 -0.80
C PRO A 99 65.78 -15.80 -1.39
N GLY A 100 65.02 -14.95 -2.08
CA GLY A 100 65.44 -13.62 -2.51
C GLY A 100 65.36 -12.59 -1.36
N PRO A 101 66.28 -11.61 -1.30
CA PRO A 101 66.44 -10.75 -0.12
C PRO A 101 65.34 -9.68 -0.02
N SER A 102 64.76 -9.58 1.18
CA SER A 102 63.83 -8.52 1.59
C SER A 102 64.39 -7.11 1.34
N PRO A 103 63.62 -6.19 0.73
CA PRO A 103 63.84 -4.77 0.89
C PRO A 103 62.82 -4.18 1.87
N ARG A 104 63.37 -3.65 2.97
CA ARG A 104 62.96 -2.43 3.68
C ARG A 104 61.46 -2.16 3.86
N ARG A 105 61.03 -2.43 5.09
CA ARG A 105 60.09 -1.66 5.91
C ARG A 105 60.12 -0.16 5.57
N GLN A 106 59.11 0.32 4.85
CA GLN A 106 58.69 1.72 4.88
C GLN A 106 57.46 1.79 5.78
N GLU A 107 57.64 2.38 6.97
CA GLU A 107 56.52 2.84 7.78
C GLU A 107 55.78 3.92 6.99
N ARG A 108 54.63 3.54 6.44
CA ARG A 108 53.61 4.50 6.00
C ARG A 108 52.61 4.61 7.13
N THR A 109 52.42 5.84 7.57
CA THR A 109 51.37 6.33 8.46
C THR A 109 50.01 5.67 8.15
N PRO A 110 49.20 5.30 9.17
CA PRO A 110 47.88 4.75 8.93
C PRO A 110 46.99 5.85 8.34
N SER A 111 46.64 5.70 7.06
CA SER A 111 45.51 6.46 6.50
C SER A 111 44.21 5.96 7.14
N PRO A 112 43.20 6.83 7.32
CA PRO A 112 41.91 6.46 7.90
C PRO A 112 41.29 5.28 7.12
N PRO A 113 40.60 4.34 7.78
CA PRO A 113 39.98 3.23 7.09
C PRO A 113 38.96 3.76 6.07
N ALA A 114 39.08 3.31 4.82
CA ALA A 114 38.06 3.50 3.80
C ALA A 114 36.72 2.90 4.30
N PRO A 115 35.57 3.50 3.94
CA PRO A 115 34.27 3.03 4.41
C PRO A 115 34.03 1.61 3.90
N ARG A 116 33.76 0.69 4.83
CA ARG A 116 33.33 -0.67 4.51
C ARG A 116 31.97 -0.59 3.78
N PRO A 117 31.69 -1.43 2.78
CA PRO A 117 30.35 -1.55 2.23
C PRO A 117 29.45 -2.18 3.28
N GLN A 118 28.62 -1.32 3.89
CA GLN A 118 27.36 -1.63 4.55
C GLN A 118 27.42 -2.70 5.65
N ASP A 119 27.72 -2.24 6.86
CA ASP A 119 27.02 -2.74 8.05
C ASP A 119 25.54 -2.83 7.70
N ASP A 120 24.89 -3.93 8.07
CA ASP A 120 23.43 -4.08 8.04
C ASP A 120 22.81 -2.88 8.74
N VAL A 121 22.41 -1.86 7.96
CA VAL A 121 21.64 -0.74 8.46
C VAL A 121 20.27 -1.32 8.73
N ILE A 122 20.11 -1.93 9.90
CA ILE A 122 18.80 -2.19 10.51
C ILE A 122 18.06 -0.86 10.37
N PRO A 123 17.00 -0.78 9.54
CA PRO A 123 16.27 0.45 9.38
C PRO A 123 15.83 0.87 10.78
N ALA A 124 16.14 2.11 11.17
CA ALA A 124 15.73 2.61 12.48
C ALA A 124 14.25 2.30 12.67
N PRO A 125 13.84 1.71 13.82
CA PRO A 125 12.46 1.29 14.01
C PRO A 125 11.54 2.48 13.75
N LYS A 126 10.57 2.31 12.85
CA LYS A 126 9.61 3.36 12.49
C LYS A 126 8.90 3.82 13.76
N ARG A 127 8.95 5.12 14.02
CA ARG A 127 8.26 5.75 15.15
C ARG A 127 7.09 6.55 14.60
N TYR A 128 5.93 6.34 15.20
CA TYR A 128 4.72 7.07 14.88
C TYR A 128 4.32 7.90 16.09
N PHE A 129 3.76 9.08 15.84
CA PHE A 129 3.34 10.01 16.88
C PHE A 129 1.85 10.27 16.75
N CYS A 130 1.18 10.45 17.88
CA CYS A 130 -0.21 10.92 17.87
C CYS A 130 -0.28 12.32 17.22
N PRO A 131 -1.27 12.57 16.33
CA PRO A 131 -1.42 13.85 15.67
C PRO A 131 -1.99 14.96 16.58
N ASN A 132 -2.48 14.61 17.78
CA ASN A 132 -2.91 15.61 18.75
C ASN A 132 -1.67 16.33 19.33
N PRO A 133 -1.52 17.65 19.15
CA PRO A 133 -0.35 18.40 19.63
C PRO A 133 -0.17 18.39 21.15
N GLU A 134 -1.24 18.17 21.91
CA GLU A 134 -1.20 18.02 23.37
C GLU A 134 -0.83 16.58 23.79
N CYS A 135 -0.89 15.62 22.85
CA CYS A 135 -0.58 14.23 23.10
C CYS A 135 0.68 13.81 22.32
N ASN A 136 1.84 13.95 22.94
CA ASN A 136 3.12 13.61 22.31
C ASN A 136 3.50 12.12 22.50
N LEU A 137 2.51 11.21 22.48
CA LEU A 137 2.75 9.78 22.66
C LEU A 137 3.33 9.15 21.39
N MET A 138 4.32 8.27 21.59
CA MET A 138 5.08 7.61 20.53
C MET A 138 4.78 6.11 20.51
N PHE A 139 4.62 5.58 19.31
CA PHE A 139 4.27 4.20 19.04
C PHE A 139 5.25 3.58 18.03
N THR A 140 5.47 2.28 18.15
CA THR A 140 6.38 1.51 17.29
C THR A 140 5.65 0.80 16.15
N THR A 141 4.32 0.72 16.22
CA THR A 141 3.43 0.12 15.21
C THR A 141 2.16 0.96 15.05
N LEU A 142 1.42 0.76 13.96
CA LEU A 142 0.22 1.56 13.64
C LEU A 142 -1.00 1.16 14.47
N ASP A 143 -1.20 -0.13 14.78
CA ASP A 143 -2.42 -0.57 15.48
C ASP A 143 -2.60 0.07 16.87
N PRO A 144 -1.57 0.14 17.74
CA PRO A 144 -1.69 0.82 19.03
C PRO A 144 -1.87 2.34 18.90
N LEU A 145 -1.28 2.94 17.87
CA LEU A 145 -1.49 4.35 17.55
C LEU A 145 -2.94 4.61 17.15
N GLN A 146 -3.51 3.79 16.25
CA GLN A 146 -4.88 3.96 15.77
C GLN A 146 -5.88 3.88 16.94
N LEU A 147 -5.75 2.86 17.79
CA LEU A 147 -6.58 2.74 18.99
C LEU A 147 -6.44 3.95 19.90
N HIS A 148 -5.21 4.43 20.11
CA HIS A 148 -4.95 5.61 20.92
C HIS A 148 -5.57 6.88 20.31
N VAL A 149 -5.45 7.10 19.00
CA VAL A 149 -5.96 8.29 18.31
C VAL A 149 -7.48 8.37 18.41
N ILE A 150 -8.17 7.24 18.28
CA ILE A 150 -9.61 7.15 18.44
C ILE A 150 -10.04 7.70 19.80
N THR A 151 -9.44 7.21 20.89
CA THR A 151 -9.74 7.70 22.25
C THR A 151 -9.20 9.11 22.50
N CYS A 152 -8.01 9.44 22.01
CA CYS A 152 -7.34 10.71 22.29
C CYS A 152 -8.01 11.91 21.62
N LEU A 153 -8.60 11.70 20.44
CA LEU A 153 -9.38 12.70 19.72
C LEU A 153 -10.88 12.62 20.02
N ASN A 154 -11.30 11.75 20.95
CA ASN A 154 -12.71 11.46 21.25
C ASN A 154 -13.54 11.15 19.99
N LEU A 155 -13.00 10.31 19.11
CA LEU A 155 -13.67 9.84 17.88
C LEU A 155 -14.53 8.58 18.15
N ASP A 156 -14.71 8.23 19.42
CA ASP A 156 -15.64 7.21 19.88
C ASP A 156 -17.07 7.77 19.77
N ASP A 157 -17.80 7.42 18.70
CA ASP A 157 -19.27 7.54 18.63
C ASP A 157 -19.95 6.45 19.48
#